data_AF-A0A8H6LS42-F1
#
_entry.id   AF-A0A8H6LS42-F1
#
_cell.length_a   1.000
_cell.length_b   1.000
_cell.length_c   1.000
_cell.angle_alpha   90.00
_cell.angle_beta   90.00
_cell.angle_gamma   90.00
#
_symmetry.space_group_name_H-M   'P 1'
#
loop_
_entity.id
_entity.type
_entity.pdbx_description
1 polymer ?
#
loop_
_entity_poly.entity_id
_entity_poly.type
_entity_poly.pdbx_seq_one_letter_code
_entity_poly.pdbx_strand_id
1 'polypeptide(L)'
;MATNGSQFLAEPVAPPKINIPTSKETVQVRVINQEIGLAFSMPPDTFFSPATPGFTDLSMPIFAFVISHGDHHIMFDAGIRRDWQSLSPAVVGMLTKMAAFPPIEQDVLDILESDTSGLGIGLEDIEALIWSHHHFDHTGDPSRFPSSTKLVVGPELKEMLSAGYPANKDAMILDSDAAGREVVSVDFSQGLQIGGFAAHDYFGDGSFYLLHAPGHTPGHMCALARTTYDEASGESTFVFLGADACHHPGVLRPNEYLPLPCSINPSPFPSQRATHTVCPGHTLQELLVHKQPNKPVFELKEGPMFWDIILSQQTVRGMQKLDVNTRIFIILAHDKSLVGNMPMFPKTVNNWFEEGVGEETRWRFFQDCESVVLNKSS
;
A
#
# COMPACT_ATOMS: atom_id res chain seq x y z
N MET A 1 32.33 0.18 -24.57
CA MET A 1 31.88 1.25 -25.48
C MET A 1 30.49 1.64 -25.05
N ALA A 2 30.32 2.85 -24.50
CA ALA A 2 29.03 3.36 -24.09
C ALA A 2 28.18 3.60 -25.35
N THR A 3 27.13 2.82 -25.54
CA THR A 3 26.08 3.12 -26.51
C THR A 3 25.22 4.26 -25.95
N ASN A 4 25.05 5.31 -26.75
CA ASN A 4 24.11 6.44 -26.58
C ASN A 4 23.08 6.34 -25.43
N GLY A 5 23.10 7.31 -24.51
CA GLY A 5 21.90 8.00 -23.99
C GLY A 5 20.78 7.23 -23.27
N SER A 6 20.89 5.93 -23.00
CA SER A 6 19.83 5.18 -22.30
C SER A 6 19.86 5.43 -20.79
N GLN A 7 18.73 5.88 -20.22
CA GLN A 7 18.52 6.05 -18.77
C GLN A 7 18.42 4.69 -18.04
N PHE A 8 18.11 3.62 -18.77
CA PHE A 8 17.82 2.28 -18.23
C PHE A 8 18.76 1.20 -18.78
N LEU A 9 18.96 0.14 -18.01
CA LEU A 9 19.80 -1.02 -18.36
C LEU A 9 19.18 -1.96 -19.40
N ALA A 10 17.89 -1.81 -19.66
CA ALA A 10 17.19 -2.42 -20.78
C ALA A 10 16.23 -1.39 -21.39
N GLU A 11 15.90 -1.57 -22.67
CA GLU A 11 14.92 -0.71 -23.35
C GLU A 11 13.53 -0.94 -22.74
N PRO A 12 12.86 0.11 -22.23
CA PRO A 12 11.50 -0.02 -21.69
C PRO A 12 10.49 -0.37 -22.79
N VAL A 13 9.56 -1.26 -22.46
CA VAL A 13 8.37 -1.52 -23.28
C VAL A 13 7.37 -0.38 -23.08
N ALA A 14 6.70 0.04 -24.16
CA ALA A 14 5.66 1.06 -24.06
C ALA A 14 4.52 0.58 -23.14
N PRO A 15 4.18 1.34 -22.08
CA PRO A 15 3.14 0.93 -21.16
C PRO A 15 1.75 1.00 -21.80
N PRO A 16 0.82 0.12 -21.40
CA PRO A 16 -0.55 0.21 -21.87
C PRO A 16 -1.23 1.48 -21.35
N LYS A 17 -2.27 1.94 -22.05
CA LYS A 17 -3.08 3.07 -21.59
C LYS A 17 -3.81 2.70 -20.29
N ILE A 18 -3.72 3.60 -19.30
CA ILE A 18 -4.35 3.43 -17.98
C ILE A 18 -5.83 3.84 -18.00
N ASN A 19 -6.24 4.75 -18.90
CA ASN A 19 -7.63 5.20 -19.08
C ASN A 19 -8.31 5.75 -17.81
N ILE A 20 -7.63 6.62 -17.05
CA ILE A 20 -8.27 7.35 -15.94
C ILE A 20 -9.22 8.40 -16.53
N PRO A 21 -10.50 8.47 -16.10
CA PRO A 21 -11.40 9.54 -16.53
C PRO A 21 -10.84 10.94 -16.23
N THR A 22 -11.09 11.87 -17.14
CA THR A 22 -10.72 13.27 -16.93
C THR A 22 -11.61 13.89 -15.86
N SER A 23 -10.98 14.53 -14.87
CA SER A 23 -11.66 15.34 -13.86
C SER A 23 -10.70 16.41 -13.35
N LYS A 24 -11.29 17.49 -12.84
CA LYS A 24 -10.57 18.57 -12.12
C LYS A 24 -10.66 18.41 -10.60
N GLU A 25 -11.58 17.57 -10.12
CA GLU A 25 -11.83 17.36 -8.69
C GLU A 25 -10.72 16.53 -8.06
N THR A 26 -10.28 16.93 -6.88
CA THR A 26 -9.17 16.30 -6.16
C THR A 26 -9.57 16.01 -4.71
N VAL A 27 -8.87 15.06 -4.11
CA VAL A 27 -8.98 14.77 -2.68
C VAL A 27 -7.67 15.06 -1.97
N GLN A 28 -7.74 15.45 -0.69
CA GLN A 28 -6.59 15.51 0.17
C GLN A 28 -6.31 14.13 0.77
N VAL A 29 -5.07 13.66 0.66
CA VAL A 29 -4.64 12.36 1.17
C VAL A 29 -3.66 12.59 2.32
N ARG A 30 -3.99 12.08 3.51
CA ARG A 30 -3.11 12.08 4.68
C ARG A 30 -2.76 10.65 5.05
N VAL A 31 -1.49 10.37 5.27
CA VAL A 31 -1.00 9.04 5.61
C VAL A 31 -0.74 8.95 7.11
N ILE A 32 -1.46 8.08 7.81
CA ILE A 32 -1.18 7.74 9.21
C ILE A 32 -0.29 6.51 9.21
N ASN A 33 0.90 6.62 9.82
CA ASN A 33 1.76 5.48 10.08
C ASN A 33 1.55 5.00 11.51
N GLN A 34 1.02 3.79 11.68
CA GLN A 34 0.97 3.15 12.98
C GLN A 34 2.35 2.56 13.28
N GLU A 35 3.13 3.26 14.10
CA GLU A 35 4.44 2.78 14.52
C GLU A 35 4.28 1.68 15.58
N ILE A 36 4.48 0.43 15.16
CA ILE A 36 4.46 -0.73 16.08
C ILE A 36 5.88 -1.08 16.58
N GLY A 37 6.78 -0.09 16.57
CA GLY A 37 8.18 -0.25 16.94
C GLY A 37 8.98 -1.18 16.00
N LEU A 38 10.23 -1.47 16.37
CA LEU A 38 11.15 -2.31 15.58
C LEU A 38 10.78 -3.80 15.53
N ALA A 39 9.70 -4.22 16.19
CA ALA A 39 9.41 -5.63 16.45
C ALA A 39 8.38 -6.27 15.51
N PHE A 40 7.56 -5.50 14.77
CA PHE A 40 6.64 -6.07 13.80
C PHE A 40 7.36 -6.34 12.47
N SER A 41 7.93 -7.54 12.38
CA SER A 41 8.61 -8.06 11.21
C SER A 41 8.18 -9.48 10.93
N MET A 42 8.26 -9.87 9.66
CA MET A 42 7.92 -11.21 9.20
C MET A 42 9.02 -11.75 8.28
N PRO A 43 9.22 -13.08 8.22
CA PRO A 43 10.15 -13.67 7.27
C PRO A 43 9.74 -13.32 5.82
N PRO A 44 10.61 -12.69 5.01
CA PRO A 44 10.30 -12.31 3.63
C PRO A 44 9.82 -13.49 2.76
N ASP A 45 10.34 -14.69 3.04
CA ASP A 45 9.95 -15.92 2.36
C ASP A 45 8.52 -16.39 2.67
N THR A 46 7.80 -15.71 3.56
CA THR A 46 6.36 -15.89 3.77
C THR A 46 5.54 -15.30 2.62
N PHE A 47 6.08 -14.28 1.94
CA PHE A 47 5.36 -13.49 0.94
C PHE A 47 5.89 -13.68 -0.47
N PHE A 48 7.21 -13.79 -0.62
CA PHE A 48 7.82 -13.75 -1.93
C PHE A 48 9.07 -14.61 -2.05
N SER A 49 9.44 -14.88 -3.29
CA SER A 49 10.53 -15.75 -3.67
C SER A 49 11.39 -15.12 -4.77
N PRO A 50 12.66 -15.54 -4.91
CA PRO A 50 13.39 -16.45 -4.04
C PRO A 50 13.75 -15.80 -2.71
N ALA A 51 14.05 -16.63 -1.71
CA ALA A 51 14.68 -16.16 -0.49
C ALA A 51 16.03 -15.50 -0.83
N THR A 52 16.28 -14.33 -0.25
CA THR A 52 17.48 -13.53 -0.56
C THR A 52 18.44 -13.59 0.63
N PRO A 53 19.66 -14.15 0.45
CA PRO A 53 20.62 -14.27 1.56
C PRO A 53 20.92 -12.92 2.19
N GLY A 54 20.70 -12.77 3.50
CA GLY A 54 20.93 -11.51 4.23
C GLY A 54 19.69 -10.61 4.35
N PHE A 55 18.59 -10.93 3.66
CA PHE A 55 17.28 -10.32 3.87
C PHE A 55 16.38 -11.33 4.58
N THR A 56 16.41 -11.31 5.91
CA THR A 56 15.72 -12.31 6.77
C THR A 56 14.48 -11.78 7.46
N ASP A 57 14.32 -10.46 7.54
CA ASP A 57 13.26 -9.81 8.30
C ASP A 57 12.69 -8.66 7.46
N LEU A 58 11.43 -8.81 7.02
CA LEU A 58 10.66 -7.76 6.37
C LEU A 58 9.98 -6.93 7.46
N SER A 59 10.37 -5.66 7.60
CA SER A 59 9.66 -4.73 8.49
C SER A 59 8.29 -4.41 7.91
N MET A 60 7.26 -4.48 8.76
CA MET A 60 5.86 -4.30 8.37
C MET A 60 5.33 -2.99 8.98
N PRO A 61 5.62 -1.80 8.41
CA PRO A 61 4.89 -0.60 8.81
C PRO A 61 3.41 -0.78 8.47
N ILE A 62 2.53 0.01 9.08
CA ILE A 62 1.09 -0.07 8.82
C ILE A 62 0.61 1.32 8.47
N PHE A 63 0.21 1.50 7.22
CA PHE A 63 -0.36 2.74 6.72
C PHE A 63 -1.88 2.67 6.64
N ALA A 64 -2.52 3.67 7.22
CA ALA A 64 -3.93 3.99 7.05
C ALA A 64 -4.05 5.41 6.47
N PHE A 65 -5.19 5.75 5.89
CA PHE A 65 -5.33 7.01 5.17
C PHE A 65 -6.61 7.75 5.56
N VAL A 66 -6.49 9.05 5.82
CA VAL A 66 -7.63 9.96 5.86
C VAL A 66 -7.72 10.66 4.50
N ILE A 67 -8.84 10.47 3.82
CA ILE A 67 -9.14 11.09 2.52
C ILE A 67 -10.19 12.16 2.75
N SER A 68 -9.91 13.39 2.32
CA SER A 68 -10.85 14.52 2.47
C SER A 68 -11.25 15.08 1.12
N HIS A 69 -12.56 15.20 0.91
CA HIS A 69 -13.17 15.82 -0.26
C HIS A 69 -14.07 16.97 0.20
N GLY A 70 -13.52 18.18 0.22
CA GLY A 70 -14.14 19.30 0.94
C GLY A 70 -14.28 18.97 2.43
N ASP A 71 -15.50 19.07 2.95
CA ASP A 71 -15.85 18.76 4.36
C ASP A 71 -16.26 17.28 4.56
N HIS A 72 -16.14 16.44 3.51
CA HIS A 72 -16.42 15.00 3.59
C HIS A 72 -15.14 14.22 3.85
N HIS A 73 -15.12 13.41 4.93
CA HIS A 73 -13.95 12.63 5.31
C HIS A 73 -14.25 11.14 5.34
N ILE A 74 -13.35 10.36 4.73
CA ILE A 74 -13.39 8.90 4.75
C ILE A 74 -12.03 8.35 5.16
N MET A 75 -12.01 7.17 5.77
CA MET A 75 -10.78 6.45 6.08
C MET A 75 -10.62 5.25 5.15
N PHE A 76 -9.41 5.04 4.64
CA PHE A 76 -9.01 3.81 3.95
C PHE A 76 -8.04 3.05 4.86
N ASP A 77 -8.50 1.93 5.39
CA ASP A 77 -7.91 1.17 6.49
C ASP A 77 -7.78 1.94 7.82
N ALA A 78 -7.59 1.21 8.91
CA ALA A 78 -7.52 1.73 10.28
C ALA A 78 -6.49 1.01 11.19
N GLY A 79 -5.55 0.28 10.58
CA GLY A 79 -4.44 -0.34 11.30
C GLY A 79 -4.86 -1.49 12.23
N ILE A 80 -3.97 -1.81 13.18
CA ILE A 80 -4.24 -2.76 14.26
C ILE A 80 -4.82 -2.02 15.46
N ARG A 81 -5.96 -2.50 15.98
CA ARG A 81 -6.54 -1.98 17.23
C ARG A 81 -5.61 -2.15 18.42
N ARG A 82 -5.58 -1.15 19.30
CA ARG A 82 -4.70 -1.15 20.49
C ARG A 82 -4.93 -2.36 21.40
N ASP A 83 -6.20 -2.71 21.59
CA ASP A 83 -6.65 -3.85 22.38
C ASP A 83 -6.78 -5.13 21.53
N TRP A 84 -5.79 -5.45 20.69
CA TRP A 84 -5.82 -6.60 19.77
C TRP A 84 -6.22 -7.94 20.43
N GLN A 85 -6.09 -8.08 21.75
CA GLN A 85 -6.58 -9.23 22.51
C GLN A 85 -8.12 -9.39 22.50
N SER A 86 -8.87 -8.36 22.09
CA SER A 86 -10.32 -8.39 21.89
C SER A 86 -10.73 -8.81 20.47
N LEU A 87 -9.76 -9.01 19.56
CA LEU A 87 -9.99 -9.66 18.27
C LEU A 87 -10.51 -11.09 18.46
N SER A 88 -10.96 -11.71 17.37
CA SER A 88 -11.42 -13.09 17.38
C SER A 88 -10.34 -14.02 17.98
N PRO A 89 -10.72 -15.10 18.69
CA PRO A 89 -9.75 -16.04 19.24
C PRO A 89 -8.80 -16.64 18.19
N ALA A 90 -9.25 -16.75 16.93
CA ALA A 90 -8.43 -17.19 15.81
C ALA A 90 -7.28 -16.21 15.54
N VAL A 91 -7.58 -14.91 15.45
CA VAL A 91 -6.57 -13.85 15.24
C VAL A 91 -5.67 -13.71 16.47
N VAL A 92 -6.23 -13.67 17.69
CA VAL A 92 -5.45 -13.59 18.93
C VAL A 92 -4.49 -14.78 19.04
N GLY A 93 -4.96 -15.99 18.71
CA GLY A 93 -4.14 -17.20 18.69
C GLY A 93 -3.02 -17.17 17.64
N MET A 94 -3.24 -16.54 16.49
CA MET A 94 -2.20 -16.29 15.48
C MET A 94 -1.15 -15.31 15.99
N LEU A 95 -1.58 -14.14 16.49
CA LEU A 95 -0.69 -13.10 16.99
C LEU A 95 0.15 -13.56 18.19
N THR A 96 -0.44 -14.34 19.09
CA THR A 96 0.27 -14.89 20.26
C THR A 96 1.39 -15.87 19.87
N LYS A 97 1.29 -16.52 18.71
CA LYS A 97 2.36 -17.40 18.19
C LYS A 97 3.50 -16.62 17.54
N MET A 98 3.27 -15.37 17.16
CA MET A 98 4.35 -14.48 16.73
C MET A 98 5.12 -14.08 17.98
N ALA A 99 6.27 -14.70 18.21
CA ALA A 99 7.04 -14.63 19.47
C ALA A 99 7.48 -13.22 19.91
N ALA A 100 7.13 -12.19 19.15
CA ALA A 100 7.50 -10.80 19.37
C ALA A 100 6.37 -9.80 19.05
N PHE A 101 5.08 -10.20 19.05
CA PHE A 101 4.00 -9.25 18.80
C PHE A 101 3.97 -8.19 19.93
N PRO A 102 4.31 -6.92 19.62
CA PRO A 102 4.57 -5.91 20.65
C PRO A 102 3.27 -5.34 21.23
N PRO A 103 3.33 -4.70 22.42
CA PRO A 103 2.23 -3.86 22.87
C PRO A 103 2.02 -2.71 21.88
N ILE A 104 0.76 -2.37 21.63
CA ILE A 104 0.39 -1.20 20.85
C ILE A 104 0.10 -0.09 21.84
N GLU A 105 0.85 1.00 21.79
CA GLU A 105 0.64 2.16 22.67
C GLU A 105 -0.48 3.06 22.14
N GLN A 106 -0.47 3.29 20.84
CA GLN A 106 -1.47 4.07 20.10
C GLN A 106 -1.84 3.32 18.82
N ASP A 107 -3.14 3.18 18.56
CA ASP A 107 -3.63 2.77 17.25
C ASP A 107 -3.89 3.97 16.33
N VAL A 108 -4.24 3.70 15.07
CA VAL A 108 -4.52 4.75 14.07
C VAL A 108 -5.60 5.73 14.55
N LEU A 109 -6.60 5.23 15.27
CA LEU A 109 -7.71 6.03 15.75
C LEU A 109 -7.27 6.94 16.92
N ASP A 110 -6.37 6.46 17.78
CA ASP A 110 -5.73 7.29 18.80
C ASP A 110 -4.87 8.40 18.17
N ILE A 111 -4.15 8.10 17.08
CA ILE A 111 -3.34 9.10 16.35
C ILE A 111 -4.23 10.19 15.74
N LEU A 112 -5.37 9.81 15.16
CA LEU A 112 -6.34 10.77 14.61
C LEU A 112 -6.93 11.67 15.70
N GLU A 113 -7.45 11.08 16.79
CA GLU A 113 -8.09 11.79 17.90
C GLU A 113 -7.16 12.69 18.69
N SER A 114 -5.87 12.34 18.76
CA SER A 114 -4.87 13.13 19.49
C SER A 114 -4.27 14.28 18.67
N ASP A 115 -4.74 14.49 17.43
CA ASP A 115 -4.25 15.61 16.63
C ASP A 115 -4.55 16.95 17.29
N THR A 116 -3.51 17.78 17.37
CA THR A 116 -3.58 19.15 17.90
C THR A 116 -3.12 20.18 16.89
N SER A 117 -2.95 19.78 15.63
CA SER A 117 -2.48 20.65 14.54
C SER A 117 -3.48 21.72 14.10
N GLY A 118 -4.73 21.59 14.54
CA GLY A 118 -5.85 22.42 14.09
C GLY A 118 -6.53 21.89 12.83
N LEU A 119 -6.24 20.65 12.41
CA LEU A 119 -6.92 19.99 11.29
C LEU A 119 -8.42 19.82 11.57
N GLY A 120 -8.77 19.50 12.82
CA GLY A 120 -10.16 19.43 13.27
C GLY A 120 -10.97 18.29 12.65
N ILE A 121 -10.32 17.16 12.35
CA ILE A 121 -10.98 15.93 11.88
C ILE A 121 -10.83 14.89 12.99
N GLY A 122 -11.94 14.51 13.61
CA GLY A 122 -12.06 13.42 14.58
C GLY A 122 -12.80 12.21 14.02
N LEU A 123 -13.02 11.20 14.86
CA LEU A 123 -13.80 10.00 14.50
C LEU A 123 -15.26 10.35 14.17
N GLU A 124 -15.81 11.42 14.74
CA GLU A 124 -17.16 11.91 14.44
C GLU A 124 -17.34 12.43 13.01
N ASP A 125 -16.24 12.86 12.37
CA ASP A 125 -16.25 13.47 11.04
C ASP A 125 -16.05 12.43 9.93
N ILE A 126 -15.69 11.19 10.29
CA ILE A 126 -15.47 10.11 9.32
C ILE A 126 -16.82 9.51 8.91
N GLU A 127 -17.21 9.71 7.66
CA GLU A 127 -18.49 9.23 7.11
C GLU A 127 -18.45 7.75 6.72
N ALA A 128 -17.25 7.27 6.35
CA ALA A 128 -17.04 5.88 5.99
C ALA A 128 -15.64 5.39 6.37
N LEU A 129 -15.60 4.18 6.91
CA LEU A 129 -14.41 3.36 7.02
C LEU A 129 -14.42 2.35 5.87
N ILE A 130 -13.46 2.50 4.96
CA ILE A 130 -13.24 1.59 3.85
C ILE A 130 -12.17 0.59 4.27
N TRP A 131 -12.53 -0.69 4.30
CA TRP A 131 -11.53 -1.75 4.43
C TRP A 131 -11.03 -2.14 3.05
N SER A 132 -9.72 -2.01 2.83
CA SER A 132 -9.06 -2.64 1.70
C SER A 132 -9.29 -4.14 1.73
N HIS A 133 -9.24 -4.74 2.92
CA HIS A 133 -9.63 -6.11 3.23
C HIS A 133 -9.77 -6.33 4.74
N HIS A 134 -10.09 -7.57 5.14
CA HIS A 134 -10.53 -7.91 6.49
C HIS A 134 -9.41 -8.39 7.45
N HIS A 135 -8.13 -8.25 7.08
CA HIS A 135 -7.04 -8.61 8.00
C HIS A 135 -6.93 -7.60 9.15
N PHE A 136 -6.50 -8.11 10.30
CA PHE A 136 -6.52 -7.40 11.59
C PHE A 136 -5.70 -6.11 11.63
N ASP A 137 -4.73 -5.96 10.73
CA ASP A 137 -3.86 -4.80 10.57
C ASP A 137 -4.39 -3.75 9.59
N HIS A 138 -5.61 -3.95 9.09
CA HIS A 138 -6.32 -3.01 8.23
C HIS A 138 -7.64 -2.55 8.83
N THR A 139 -8.22 -3.32 9.76
CA THR A 139 -9.61 -3.13 10.18
C THR A 139 -9.82 -2.11 11.29
N GLY A 140 -8.81 -1.87 12.14
CA GLY A 140 -8.92 -1.08 13.36
C GLY A 140 -9.97 -1.60 14.33
N ASP A 141 -10.60 -0.69 15.08
CA ASP A 141 -11.79 -0.96 15.88
C ASP A 141 -12.97 -0.12 15.37
N PRO A 142 -13.81 -0.68 14.47
CA PRO A 142 -14.97 0.03 13.94
C PRO A 142 -15.90 0.54 15.05
N SER A 143 -16.00 -0.14 16.20
CA SER A 143 -16.95 0.21 17.27
C SER A 143 -16.71 1.58 17.91
N ARG A 144 -15.53 2.18 17.71
CA ARG A 144 -15.18 3.52 18.18
C ARG A 144 -15.77 4.65 17.33
N PHE A 145 -16.13 4.36 16.08
CA PHE A 145 -16.78 5.32 15.20
C PHE A 145 -18.28 5.46 15.55
N PRO A 146 -18.91 6.62 15.29
CA PRO A 146 -20.36 6.74 15.36
C PRO A 146 -21.05 5.70 14.48
N SER A 147 -22.26 5.29 14.85
CA SER A 147 -23.07 4.33 14.07
C SER A 147 -23.46 4.84 12.67
N SER A 148 -23.36 6.15 12.42
CA SER A 148 -23.52 6.76 11.10
C SER A 148 -22.37 6.48 10.15
N THR A 149 -21.20 6.08 10.67
CA THR A 149 -20.03 5.73 9.86
C THR A 149 -20.28 4.43 9.14
N LYS A 150 -20.31 4.48 7.80
CA LYS A 150 -20.52 3.30 6.97
C LYS A 150 -19.27 2.43 7.00
N LEU A 151 -19.46 1.12 6.97
CA LEU A 151 -18.40 0.17 6.68
C LEU A 151 -18.46 -0.19 5.20
N VAL A 152 -17.47 0.23 4.43
CA VAL A 152 -17.37 -0.03 2.99
C VAL A 152 -16.35 -1.13 2.75
N VAL A 153 -16.76 -2.17 2.03
CA VAL A 153 -15.92 -3.35 1.77
C VAL A 153 -16.02 -3.76 0.30
N GLY A 154 -15.04 -4.55 -0.16
CA GLY A 154 -15.10 -5.11 -1.50
C GLY A 154 -16.26 -6.11 -1.68
N PRO A 155 -16.46 -6.58 -2.91
CA PRO A 155 -17.27 -7.75 -3.19
C PRO A 155 -16.85 -8.94 -2.30
N GLU A 156 -17.71 -9.94 -2.13
CA GLU A 156 -17.46 -11.13 -1.28
C GLU A 156 -17.31 -10.90 0.24
N LEU A 157 -16.78 -9.77 0.71
CA LEU A 157 -16.58 -9.49 2.15
C LEU A 157 -17.88 -9.22 2.91
N LYS A 158 -18.90 -8.68 2.23
CA LYS A 158 -20.20 -8.41 2.86
C LYS A 158 -20.88 -9.69 3.36
N GLU A 159 -20.71 -10.80 2.65
CA GLU A 159 -21.23 -12.09 3.10
C GLU A 159 -20.45 -12.62 4.30
N MET A 160 -19.12 -12.46 4.33
CA MET A 160 -18.30 -12.81 5.49
C MET A 160 -18.73 -12.04 6.75
N LEU A 161 -19.05 -10.75 6.61
CA LEU A 161 -19.54 -9.88 7.69
C LEU A 161 -20.94 -10.23 8.20
N SER A 162 -21.65 -11.16 7.57
CA SER A 162 -22.98 -11.59 8.02
C SER A 162 -22.97 -12.42 9.31
N ALA A 163 -21.82 -13.04 9.64
CA ALA A 163 -21.60 -13.77 10.88
C ALA A 163 -20.11 -13.76 11.27
N GLY A 164 -19.71 -12.79 12.08
CA GLY A 164 -18.40 -12.71 12.70
C GLY A 164 -18.35 -13.46 14.03
N TYR A 165 -17.25 -13.33 14.78
CA TYR A 165 -17.16 -13.83 16.14
C TYR A 165 -17.95 -12.91 17.10
N PRO A 166 -18.75 -13.44 18.04
CA PRO A 166 -18.82 -14.83 18.47
C PRO A 166 -19.88 -15.71 17.80
N ALA A 167 -20.70 -15.20 16.87
CA ALA A 167 -21.72 -15.99 16.17
C ALA A 167 -21.10 -17.14 15.35
N ASN A 168 -20.00 -16.87 14.65
CA ASN A 168 -19.14 -17.84 14.00
C ASN A 168 -17.84 -18.01 14.80
N LYS A 169 -17.55 -19.22 15.29
CA LYS A 169 -16.37 -19.49 16.13
C LYS A 169 -15.06 -19.51 15.37
N ASP A 170 -15.13 -19.71 14.06
CA ASP A 170 -13.96 -19.78 13.17
C ASP A 170 -13.74 -18.47 12.40
N ALA A 171 -14.59 -17.45 12.62
CA ALA A 171 -14.46 -16.16 11.95
C ALA A 171 -13.22 -15.40 12.45
N MET A 172 -12.54 -14.75 11.50
CA MET A 172 -11.41 -13.86 11.78
C MET A 172 -11.89 -12.46 12.21
N ILE A 173 -13.04 -12.03 11.69
CA ILE A 173 -13.70 -10.76 11.99
C ILE A 173 -14.70 -10.88 13.15
N LEU A 174 -15.11 -9.75 13.73
CA LEU A 174 -16.05 -9.69 14.84
C LEU A 174 -17.46 -9.29 14.37
N ASP A 175 -18.50 -9.79 15.04
CA ASP A 175 -19.87 -9.29 14.85
C ASP A 175 -19.97 -7.79 15.17
N SER A 176 -19.16 -7.32 16.13
CA SER A 176 -19.09 -5.91 16.52
C SER A 176 -18.58 -4.99 15.42
N ASP A 177 -17.85 -5.51 14.44
CA ASP A 177 -17.28 -4.70 13.35
C ASP A 177 -18.39 -4.12 12.45
N ALA A 178 -19.46 -4.89 12.23
CA ALA A 178 -20.64 -4.49 11.46
C ALA A 178 -21.82 -4.03 12.32
N ALA A 179 -21.73 -4.17 13.65
CA ALA A 179 -22.86 -3.93 14.55
C ALA A 179 -23.34 -2.47 14.49
N GLY A 180 -24.65 -2.29 14.28
CA GLY A 180 -25.32 -1.00 14.39
C GLY A 180 -24.99 0.00 13.28
N ARG A 181 -24.29 -0.40 12.21
CA ARG A 181 -23.92 0.47 11.09
C ARG A 181 -24.32 -0.12 9.75
N GLU A 182 -24.32 0.72 8.72
CA GLU A 182 -24.54 0.29 7.34
C GLU A 182 -23.26 -0.39 6.79
N VAL A 183 -23.40 -1.60 6.24
CA VAL A 183 -22.34 -2.29 5.50
C VAL A 183 -22.61 -2.22 4.00
N VAL A 184 -21.74 -1.51 3.28
CA VAL A 184 -21.80 -1.29 1.83
C VAL A 184 -20.77 -2.17 1.15
N SER A 185 -21.21 -3.03 0.24
CA SER A 185 -20.31 -3.74 -0.68
C SER A 185 -20.19 -2.94 -1.96
N VAL A 186 -18.97 -2.68 -2.40
CA VAL A 186 -18.70 -1.91 -3.62
C VAL A 186 -19.11 -2.71 -4.85
N ASP A 187 -19.86 -2.07 -5.75
CA ASP A 187 -20.25 -2.64 -7.04
C ASP A 187 -19.30 -2.16 -8.16
N PHE A 188 -18.55 -3.12 -8.72
CA PHE A 188 -17.61 -2.93 -9.82
C PHE A 188 -18.20 -3.28 -11.20
N SER A 189 -19.51 -3.56 -11.29
CA SER A 189 -20.18 -3.99 -12.53
C SER A 189 -20.48 -2.86 -13.51
N GLN A 190 -20.21 -1.60 -13.14
CA GLN A 190 -20.49 -0.41 -13.98
C GLN A 190 -19.58 -0.29 -15.23
N GLY A 191 -18.60 -1.19 -15.40
CA GLY A 191 -17.76 -1.28 -16.60
C GLY A 191 -16.62 -0.26 -16.66
N LEU A 192 -16.44 0.59 -15.64
CA LEU A 192 -15.29 1.47 -15.51
C LEU A 192 -14.02 0.63 -15.27
N GLN A 193 -12.96 0.92 -16.02
CA GLN A 193 -11.69 0.21 -15.97
C GLN A 193 -10.52 1.20 -15.90
N ILE A 194 -9.67 1.08 -14.88
CA ILE A 194 -8.47 1.91 -14.71
C ILE A 194 -7.27 0.98 -14.57
N GLY A 195 -6.30 1.06 -15.49
CA GLY A 195 -5.07 0.25 -15.43
C GLY A 195 -5.29 -1.26 -15.53
N GLY A 196 -6.48 -1.70 -15.96
CA GLY A 196 -6.91 -3.10 -15.98
C GLY A 196 -7.64 -3.55 -14.71
N PHE A 197 -7.90 -2.65 -13.76
CA PHE A 197 -8.75 -2.88 -12.61
C PHE A 197 -10.18 -2.43 -12.91
N ALA A 198 -11.17 -3.23 -12.54
CA ALA A 198 -12.53 -2.74 -12.43
C ALA A 198 -12.56 -1.66 -11.33
N ALA A 199 -13.14 -0.51 -11.64
CA ALA A 199 -13.08 0.66 -10.78
C ALA A 199 -14.47 1.16 -10.41
N HIS A 200 -14.57 1.77 -9.24
CA HIS A 200 -15.77 2.42 -8.73
C HIS A 200 -15.38 3.85 -8.33
N ASP A 201 -16.02 4.84 -8.94
CA ASP A 201 -15.84 6.25 -8.59
C ASP A 201 -16.65 6.57 -7.34
N TYR A 202 -15.97 6.70 -6.20
CA TYR A 202 -16.62 6.73 -4.89
C TYR A 202 -17.42 8.03 -4.67
N PHE A 203 -16.85 9.18 -5.06
CA PHE A 203 -17.53 10.47 -5.00
C PHE A 203 -18.34 10.78 -6.26
N GLY A 204 -18.11 10.04 -7.36
CA GLY A 204 -18.82 10.18 -8.62
C GLY A 204 -18.34 11.36 -9.48
N ASP A 205 -17.24 11.99 -9.09
CA ASP A 205 -16.65 13.16 -9.75
C ASP A 205 -15.23 12.90 -10.27
N GLY A 206 -14.69 11.71 -10.07
CA GLY A 206 -13.38 11.29 -10.53
C GLY A 206 -12.20 11.73 -9.67
N SER A 207 -12.45 12.13 -8.42
CA SER A 207 -11.43 12.50 -7.43
C SER A 207 -10.89 11.30 -6.64
N PHE A 208 -11.69 10.24 -6.42
CA PHE A 208 -11.29 9.05 -5.68
C PHE A 208 -11.96 7.77 -6.22
N TYR A 209 -11.14 6.79 -6.56
CA TYR A 209 -11.60 5.50 -7.09
C TYR A 209 -11.23 4.36 -6.15
N LEU A 210 -12.17 3.46 -5.91
CA LEU A 210 -11.87 2.12 -5.42
C LEU A 210 -11.61 1.20 -6.60
N LEU A 211 -10.70 0.25 -6.44
CA LEU A 211 -10.24 -0.65 -7.49
C LEU A 211 -10.33 -2.10 -7.02
N HIS A 212 -11.01 -2.95 -7.78
CA HIS A 212 -11.13 -4.37 -7.48
C HIS A 212 -9.81 -5.09 -7.72
N ALA A 213 -9.15 -5.54 -6.66
CA ALA A 213 -7.78 -6.05 -6.67
C ALA A 213 -7.67 -7.43 -5.96
N PRO A 214 -8.48 -8.44 -6.34
CA PRO A 214 -8.56 -9.70 -5.61
C PRO A 214 -7.24 -10.49 -5.65
N GLY A 215 -7.14 -11.45 -4.74
CA GLY A 215 -6.08 -12.46 -4.72
C GLY A 215 -5.43 -12.60 -3.35
N HIS A 216 -5.03 -11.49 -2.72
CA HIS A 216 -4.55 -11.50 -1.32
C HIS A 216 -5.64 -12.05 -0.40
N THR A 217 -6.83 -11.46 -0.50
CA THR A 217 -8.07 -11.98 0.08
C THR A 217 -9.21 -11.86 -0.93
N PRO A 218 -10.33 -12.58 -0.73
CA PRO A 218 -11.58 -12.27 -1.42
C PRO A 218 -12.01 -10.83 -1.12
N GLY A 219 -12.45 -10.09 -2.13
CA GLY A 219 -12.85 -8.69 -1.96
C GLY A 219 -11.74 -7.70 -1.65
N HIS A 220 -10.46 -8.05 -1.83
CA HIS A 220 -9.37 -7.09 -1.67
C HIS A 220 -9.52 -5.92 -2.65
N MET A 221 -9.33 -4.70 -2.14
CA MET A 221 -9.39 -3.46 -2.90
C MET A 221 -8.11 -2.64 -2.75
N CYS A 222 -7.73 -2.00 -3.84
CA CYS A 222 -6.84 -0.85 -3.81
C CYS A 222 -7.67 0.44 -3.99
N ALA A 223 -7.03 1.59 -3.86
CA ALA A 223 -7.64 2.87 -4.23
C ALA A 223 -6.70 3.74 -5.07
N LEU A 224 -7.28 4.67 -5.84
CA LEU A 224 -6.57 5.67 -6.61
C LEU A 224 -7.17 7.04 -6.32
N ALA A 225 -6.39 7.90 -5.67
CA ALA A 225 -6.76 9.25 -5.28
C ALA A 225 -6.14 10.26 -6.23
N ARG A 226 -6.94 11.15 -6.83
CA ARG A 226 -6.41 12.29 -7.59
C ARG A 226 -5.98 13.37 -6.61
N THR A 227 -4.68 13.66 -6.56
CA THR A 227 -4.12 14.58 -5.57
C THR A 227 -4.00 16.00 -6.08
N THR A 228 -3.69 16.20 -7.35
CA THR A 228 -3.62 17.53 -7.98
C THR A 228 -4.17 17.51 -9.40
N TYR A 229 -4.60 18.69 -9.87
CA TYR A 229 -4.94 18.97 -11.26
C TYR A 229 -4.26 20.29 -11.67
N ASP A 230 -3.47 20.25 -12.74
CA ASP A 230 -2.85 21.44 -13.32
C ASP A 230 -3.69 21.93 -14.49
N GLU A 231 -4.34 23.08 -14.31
CA GLU A 231 -5.16 23.75 -15.33
C GLU A 231 -4.36 24.10 -16.60
N ALA A 232 -3.06 24.37 -16.50
CA ALA A 232 -2.25 24.79 -17.63
C ALA A 232 -1.93 23.62 -18.57
N SER A 233 -1.57 22.45 -18.00
CA SER A 233 -1.27 21.25 -18.78
C SER A 233 -2.48 20.34 -19.00
N GLY A 234 -3.53 20.46 -18.18
CA GLY A 234 -4.65 19.53 -18.13
C GLY A 234 -4.31 18.18 -17.48
N GLU A 235 -3.16 18.08 -16.82
CA GLU A 235 -2.65 16.84 -16.23
C GLU A 235 -2.98 16.73 -14.74
N SER A 236 -3.08 15.49 -14.25
CA SER A 236 -3.28 15.21 -12.82
C SER A 236 -2.14 14.37 -12.25
N THR A 237 -1.97 14.47 -10.94
CA THR A 237 -1.17 13.50 -10.17
C THR A 237 -2.08 12.65 -9.31
N PHE A 238 -1.63 11.44 -9.00
CA PHE A 238 -2.41 10.48 -8.24
C PHE A 238 -1.56 9.77 -7.20
N VAL A 239 -2.21 9.37 -6.12
CA VAL A 239 -1.67 8.41 -5.15
C VAL A 239 -2.47 7.12 -5.28
N PHE A 240 -1.77 6.00 -5.45
CA PHE A 240 -2.35 4.66 -5.46
C PHE A 240 -2.12 4.00 -4.10
N LEU A 241 -3.21 3.67 -3.42
CA LEU A 241 -3.22 3.01 -2.11
C LEU A 241 -3.30 1.50 -2.36
N GLY A 242 -2.16 0.82 -2.29
CA GLY A 242 -2.04 -0.57 -2.71
C GLY A 242 -2.45 -1.61 -1.67
N ALA A 243 -2.55 -1.20 -0.39
CA ALA A 243 -2.74 -2.12 0.74
C ALA A 243 -1.81 -3.35 0.59
N ASP A 244 -2.40 -4.55 0.71
CA ASP A 244 -1.71 -5.84 0.60
C ASP A 244 -1.72 -6.48 -0.79
N ALA A 245 -1.96 -5.71 -1.84
CA ALA A 245 -1.83 -6.23 -3.21
C ALA A 245 -0.42 -6.81 -3.46
N CYS A 246 0.59 -6.26 -2.79
CA CYS A 246 1.84 -6.93 -2.46
C CYS A 246 2.52 -6.24 -1.26
N HIS A 247 3.37 -6.97 -0.52
CA HIS A 247 3.99 -6.48 0.72
C HIS A 247 5.35 -5.81 0.53
N HIS A 248 5.91 -5.80 -0.69
CA HIS A 248 7.22 -5.22 -0.95
C HIS A 248 7.36 -4.70 -2.39
N PRO A 249 7.90 -3.48 -2.62
CA PRO A 249 7.99 -2.89 -3.96
C PRO A 249 8.87 -3.68 -4.94
N GLY A 250 9.78 -4.50 -4.45
CA GLY A 250 10.57 -5.43 -5.25
C GLY A 250 9.75 -6.48 -6.02
N VAL A 251 8.46 -6.65 -5.70
CA VAL A 251 7.51 -7.45 -6.49
C VAL A 251 7.02 -6.68 -7.73
N LEU A 252 7.01 -5.35 -7.66
CA LEU A 252 6.59 -4.48 -8.76
C LEU A 252 7.77 -4.11 -9.67
N ARG A 253 8.96 -3.94 -9.08
CA ARG A 253 10.10 -3.27 -9.73
C ARG A 253 11.38 -4.11 -9.64
N PRO A 254 12.27 -4.04 -10.65
CA PRO A 254 12.01 -3.45 -11.97
C PRO A 254 11.02 -4.29 -12.77
N ASN A 255 10.51 -3.80 -13.89
CA ASN A 255 9.66 -4.59 -14.80
C ASN A 255 9.87 -4.17 -16.26
N GLU A 256 9.11 -4.75 -17.20
CA GLU A 256 9.27 -4.49 -18.63
C GLU A 256 8.98 -3.02 -19.02
N TYR A 257 8.05 -2.38 -18.31
CA TYR A 257 7.68 -0.98 -18.54
C TYR A 257 8.60 -0.01 -17.80
N LEU A 258 9.12 -0.43 -16.65
CA LEU A 258 10.06 0.33 -15.83
C LEU A 258 11.30 -0.52 -15.48
N PRO A 259 12.26 -0.66 -16.41
CA PRO A 259 13.50 -1.37 -16.14
C PRO A 259 14.36 -0.66 -15.09
N LEU A 260 15.38 -1.36 -14.61
CA LEU A 260 16.35 -0.83 -13.66
C LEU A 260 17.15 0.31 -14.31
N PRO A 261 17.26 1.49 -13.67
CA PRO A 261 18.03 2.60 -14.21
C PRO A 261 19.53 2.29 -14.23
N CYS A 262 20.26 2.93 -15.14
CA CYS A 262 21.72 2.81 -15.23
C CYS A 262 22.43 3.25 -13.95
N SER A 263 21.82 4.18 -13.20
CA SER A 263 22.31 4.70 -11.92
C SER A 263 21.15 5.20 -11.07
N ILE A 264 21.26 5.03 -9.76
CA ILE A 264 20.30 5.55 -8.77
C ILE A 264 21.00 6.61 -7.93
N ASN A 265 20.43 7.81 -7.88
CA ASN A 265 20.93 8.94 -7.13
C ASN A 265 19.78 9.61 -6.36
N PRO A 266 19.86 9.73 -5.02
CA PRO A 266 20.92 9.18 -4.16
C PRO A 266 20.91 7.65 -4.11
N SER A 267 22.02 7.04 -3.69
CA SER A 267 22.08 5.59 -3.46
C SER A 267 20.89 5.11 -2.61
N PRO A 268 20.27 3.96 -2.96
CA PRO A 268 19.19 3.40 -2.16
C PRO A 268 19.70 2.89 -0.80
N PHE A 269 21.00 2.68 -0.65
CA PHE A 269 21.63 2.12 0.56
C PHE A 269 21.91 3.19 1.63
N PRO A 270 21.34 3.04 2.85
CA PRO A 270 21.54 3.99 3.94
C PRO A 270 23.02 4.28 4.27
N SER A 271 23.89 3.25 4.29
CA SER A 271 25.32 3.41 4.59
C SER A 271 26.06 4.27 3.56
N GLN A 272 25.57 4.30 2.32
CA GLN A 272 26.16 5.00 1.19
C GLN A 272 25.50 6.36 0.93
N ARG A 273 24.28 6.58 1.45
CA ARG A 273 23.53 7.83 1.25
C ARG A 273 24.12 9.00 2.02
N ALA A 274 24.68 8.74 3.21
CA ALA A 274 25.33 9.76 4.03
C ALA A 274 26.52 10.46 3.32
N THR A 275 27.04 9.85 2.24
CA THR A 275 28.14 10.38 1.44
C THR A 275 27.71 10.82 0.03
N HIS A 276 26.40 10.97 -0.23
CA HIS A 276 25.83 11.37 -1.53
C HIS A 276 26.34 10.54 -2.72
N THR A 277 26.56 9.25 -2.50
CA THR A 277 27.08 8.38 -3.57
C THR A 277 25.96 7.97 -4.53
N VAL A 278 26.36 7.79 -5.78
CA VAL A 278 25.51 7.21 -6.84
C VAL A 278 25.68 5.69 -6.79
N CYS A 279 24.56 4.95 -6.83
CA CYS A 279 24.60 3.49 -6.95
C CYS A 279 24.51 3.08 -8.43
N PRO A 280 25.51 2.41 -9.01
CA PRO A 280 25.42 1.89 -10.37
C PRO A 280 24.34 0.81 -10.46
N GLY A 281 23.46 0.89 -11.46
CA GLY A 281 22.37 -0.08 -11.63
C GLY A 281 22.87 -1.51 -11.81
N HIS A 282 24.03 -1.71 -12.45
CA HIS A 282 24.64 -3.04 -12.62
C HIS A 282 24.94 -3.72 -11.28
N THR A 283 25.24 -2.96 -10.22
CA THR A 283 25.42 -3.51 -8.87
C THR A 283 24.12 -4.09 -8.32
N LEU A 284 23.00 -3.41 -8.59
CA LEU A 284 21.67 -3.86 -8.17
C LEU A 284 21.14 -4.99 -9.05
N GLN A 285 21.53 -5.04 -10.32
CA GLN A 285 21.19 -6.14 -11.24
C GLN A 285 21.70 -7.49 -10.71
N GLU A 286 22.83 -7.51 -10.00
CA GLU A 286 23.39 -8.69 -9.34
C GLU A 286 22.57 -9.19 -8.14
N LEU A 287 21.57 -8.43 -7.68
CA LEU A 287 20.59 -8.83 -6.68
C LEU A 287 19.36 -9.51 -7.29
N LEU A 288 19.11 -9.32 -8.59
CA LEU A 288 17.91 -9.82 -9.24
C LEU A 288 18.02 -11.33 -9.49
N VAL A 289 16.93 -12.06 -9.24
CA VAL A 289 16.81 -13.54 -9.39
C VAL A 289 17.42 -14.05 -10.68
N HIS A 290 17.09 -13.38 -11.79
CA HIS A 290 17.50 -13.77 -13.13
C HIS A 290 18.58 -12.85 -13.70
N LYS A 291 19.10 -11.90 -12.91
CA LYS A 291 19.96 -10.80 -13.37
C LYS A 291 19.38 -10.05 -14.58
N GLN A 292 18.05 -10.03 -14.72
CA GLN A 292 17.35 -9.38 -15.83
C GLN A 292 16.85 -8.01 -15.34
N PRO A 293 17.33 -6.89 -15.91
CA PRO A 293 17.02 -5.56 -15.40
C PRO A 293 15.57 -5.13 -15.65
N ASN A 294 14.78 -5.93 -16.34
CA ASN A 294 13.37 -5.69 -16.67
C ASN A 294 12.43 -6.72 -16.02
N LYS A 295 12.89 -7.40 -14.96
CA LYS A 295 12.07 -8.34 -14.17
C LYS A 295 12.12 -7.98 -12.69
N PRO A 296 11.01 -8.19 -11.95
CA PRO A 296 10.95 -7.88 -10.53
C PRO A 296 12.08 -8.54 -9.73
N VAL A 297 12.45 -7.91 -8.61
CA VAL A 297 13.39 -8.52 -7.65
C VAL A 297 12.79 -9.79 -7.07
N PHE A 298 11.47 -9.79 -6.84
CA PHE A 298 10.77 -10.91 -6.24
C PHE A 298 9.51 -11.29 -7.00
N GLU A 299 9.12 -12.56 -6.89
CA GLU A 299 7.82 -13.08 -7.33
C GLU A 299 7.00 -13.47 -6.11
N LEU A 300 5.69 -13.25 -6.15
CA LEU A 300 4.79 -13.71 -5.09
C LEU A 300 4.95 -15.22 -4.89
N LYS A 301 4.96 -15.65 -3.63
CA LYS A 301 5.10 -17.05 -3.25
C LYS A 301 3.75 -17.63 -2.88
N GLU A 302 3.44 -18.81 -3.42
CA GLU A 302 2.27 -19.58 -2.98
C GLU A 302 2.38 -19.89 -1.48
N GLY A 303 1.31 -19.63 -0.74
CA GLY A 303 1.31 -19.74 0.71
C GLY A 303 0.07 -19.13 1.36
N PRO A 304 0.01 -19.11 2.70
CA PRO A 304 -1.19 -18.69 3.44
C PRO A 304 -1.47 -17.19 3.33
N MET A 305 -0.54 -16.40 2.80
CA MET A 305 -0.73 -14.96 2.63
C MET A 305 -1.61 -14.60 1.43
N PHE A 306 -1.71 -15.48 0.43
CA PHE A 306 -2.51 -15.20 -0.77
C PHE A 306 -3.60 -16.25 -0.90
N TRP A 307 -4.86 -15.82 -0.77
CA TRP A 307 -6.02 -16.67 -0.98
C TRP A 307 -6.03 -17.29 -2.39
N ASP A 308 -5.68 -16.51 -3.42
CA ASP A 308 -5.51 -16.96 -4.80
C ASP A 308 -4.28 -16.30 -5.42
N ILE A 309 -3.20 -17.07 -5.52
CA ILE A 309 -1.92 -16.60 -6.06
C ILE A 309 -2.01 -16.16 -7.52
N ILE A 310 -2.90 -16.75 -8.33
CA ILE A 310 -3.06 -16.40 -9.75
C ILE A 310 -3.71 -15.02 -9.84
N LEU A 311 -4.76 -14.78 -9.06
CA LEU A 311 -5.40 -13.46 -8.99
C LEU A 311 -4.46 -12.41 -8.40
N SER A 312 -3.69 -12.73 -7.35
CA SER A 312 -2.68 -11.81 -6.79
C SER A 312 -1.64 -11.42 -7.83
N GLN A 313 -1.15 -12.37 -8.63
CA GLN A 313 -0.22 -12.08 -9.73
C GLN A 313 -0.86 -11.19 -10.82
N GLN A 314 -2.16 -11.36 -11.10
CA GLN A 314 -2.88 -10.49 -12.04
C GLN A 314 -2.99 -9.06 -11.49
N THR A 315 -3.33 -8.91 -10.21
CA THR A 315 -3.35 -7.63 -9.49
C THR A 315 -1.97 -6.94 -9.54
N VAL A 316 -0.89 -7.66 -9.20
CA VAL A 316 0.49 -7.15 -9.31
C VAL A 316 0.82 -6.70 -10.73
N ARG A 317 0.44 -7.45 -11.76
CA ARG A 317 0.65 -7.04 -13.17
C ARG A 317 -0.14 -5.79 -13.54
N GLY A 318 -1.34 -5.62 -12.99
CA GLY A 318 -2.11 -4.39 -13.11
C GLY A 318 -1.36 -3.20 -12.50
N MET A 319 -0.84 -3.38 -11.29
CA MET A 319 -0.05 -2.36 -10.59
C MET A 319 1.22 -1.99 -11.35
N GLN A 320 1.94 -2.95 -11.94
CA GLN A 320 3.14 -2.67 -12.76
C GLN A 320 2.86 -1.71 -13.93
N LYS A 321 1.65 -1.76 -14.51
CA LYS A 321 1.21 -0.85 -15.58
C LYS A 321 0.91 0.56 -15.06
N LEU A 322 0.45 0.68 -13.82
CA LEU A 322 0.25 1.97 -13.16
C LEU A 322 1.58 2.57 -12.72
N ASP A 323 2.46 1.72 -12.20
CA ASP A 323 3.72 2.08 -11.58
C ASP A 323 4.69 2.82 -12.50
N VAL A 324 4.74 2.44 -13.78
CA VAL A 324 5.54 3.13 -14.79
C VAL A 324 5.13 4.59 -15.01
N ASN A 325 3.88 4.95 -14.69
CA ASN A 325 3.44 6.33 -14.80
C ASN A 325 4.03 7.16 -13.65
N THR A 326 4.93 8.08 -13.97
CA THR A 326 5.61 8.93 -12.99
C THR A 326 4.67 9.90 -12.27
N ARG A 327 3.43 10.09 -12.76
CA ARG A 327 2.36 10.87 -12.11
C ARG A 327 1.46 10.02 -11.20
N ILE A 328 1.79 8.75 -10.97
CA ILE A 328 1.13 7.88 -9.98
C ILE A 328 2.16 7.47 -8.93
N PHE A 329 1.89 7.80 -7.67
CA PHE A 329 2.70 7.41 -6.54
C PHE A 329 2.07 6.22 -5.81
N ILE A 330 2.72 5.05 -5.87
CA ILE A 330 2.25 3.83 -5.22
C ILE A 330 2.70 3.82 -3.76
N ILE A 331 1.76 3.67 -2.85
CA ILE A 331 1.98 3.45 -1.41
C ILE A 331 1.40 2.07 -1.07
N LEU A 332 2.27 1.11 -0.73
CA LEU A 332 1.87 -0.20 -0.20
C LEU A 332 1.77 -0.10 1.33
N ALA A 333 0.87 -0.87 1.95
CA ALA A 333 0.64 -0.79 3.40
C ALA A 333 1.93 -1.02 4.22
N HIS A 334 2.78 -1.92 3.73
CA HIS A 334 3.98 -2.39 4.42
C HIS A 334 5.31 -1.96 3.76
N ASP A 335 5.31 -0.84 3.00
CA ASP A 335 6.55 -0.33 2.40
C ASP A 335 7.40 0.48 3.40
N LYS A 336 8.36 -0.21 4.04
CA LYS A 336 9.31 0.42 4.97
C LYS A 336 10.12 1.55 4.34
N SER A 337 10.33 1.53 3.03
CA SER A 337 11.13 2.55 2.33
C SER A 337 10.46 3.93 2.29
N LEU A 338 9.15 4.00 2.57
CA LEU A 338 8.40 5.26 2.66
C LEU A 338 8.40 5.87 4.07
N VAL A 339 8.69 5.09 5.12
CA VAL A 339 8.73 5.59 6.50
C VAL A 339 9.84 6.64 6.64
N GLY A 340 9.45 7.84 7.08
CA GLY A 340 10.35 9.00 7.20
C GLY A 340 10.71 9.69 5.88
N ASN A 341 10.14 9.24 4.75
CA ASN A 341 10.49 9.71 3.40
C ASN A 341 9.30 10.26 2.60
N MET A 342 8.16 10.46 3.26
CA MET A 342 7.00 11.16 2.74
C MET A 342 6.32 11.95 3.86
N PRO A 343 5.54 13.00 3.54
CA PRO A 343 4.71 13.68 4.53
C PRO A 343 3.77 12.70 5.23
N MET A 344 3.75 12.74 6.56
CA MET A 344 2.83 11.97 7.40
C MET A 344 1.76 12.88 7.98
N PHE A 345 0.64 12.28 8.37
CA PHE A 345 -0.45 12.93 9.11
C PHE A 345 0.13 13.78 10.26
N PRO A 346 -0.36 15.01 10.45
CA PRO A 346 -1.56 15.62 9.84
C PRO A 346 -1.33 16.26 8.45
N LYS A 347 -0.11 16.23 7.91
CA LYS A 347 0.19 16.79 6.60
C LYS A 347 -0.36 15.92 5.48
N THR A 348 -0.70 16.56 4.37
CA THR A 348 -1.12 15.88 3.14
C THR A 348 0.08 15.44 2.32
N VAL A 349 -0.04 14.31 1.62
CA VAL A 349 0.96 13.84 0.64
C VAL A 349 0.69 14.39 -0.77
N ASN A 350 -0.31 15.26 -0.96
CA ASN A 350 -0.79 15.70 -2.28
C ASN A 350 0.28 16.27 -3.22
N ASN A 351 1.27 16.99 -2.68
CA ASN A 351 2.33 17.62 -3.47
C ASN A 351 3.54 16.71 -3.72
N TRP A 352 3.41 15.40 -3.47
CA TRP A 352 4.49 14.41 -3.61
C TRP A 352 5.25 14.49 -4.95
N PHE A 353 4.56 14.86 -6.04
CA PHE A 353 5.15 14.92 -7.37
C PHE A 353 6.07 16.13 -7.51
N GLU A 354 5.62 17.31 -7.08
CA GLU A 354 6.40 18.55 -7.13
C GLU A 354 7.53 18.55 -6.10
N GLU A 355 7.30 17.91 -4.94
CA GLU A 355 8.29 17.75 -3.87
C GLU A 355 9.32 16.63 -4.17
N GLY A 356 9.19 15.91 -5.29
CA GLY A 356 10.13 14.88 -5.70
C GLY A 356 10.05 13.57 -4.90
N VAL A 357 9.10 13.44 -3.97
CA VAL A 357 8.93 12.27 -3.09
C VAL A 357 8.85 10.98 -3.89
N GLY A 358 8.05 10.98 -4.97
CA GLY A 358 7.85 9.80 -5.81
C GLY A 358 9.08 9.39 -6.62
N GLU A 359 9.99 10.31 -6.93
CA GLU A 359 11.27 10.02 -7.57
C GLU A 359 12.27 9.50 -6.54
N GLU A 360 12.40 10.20 -5.40
CA GLU A 360 13.37 9.88 -4.36
C GLU A 360 13.13 8.52 -3.71
N THR A 361 11.87 8.07 -3.61
CA THR A 361 11.49 6.83 -2.92
C THR A 361 11.39 5.61 -3.83
N ARG A 362 11.25 5.80 -5.15
CA ARG A 362 10.91 4.76 -6.13
C ARG A 362 11.75 3.49 -6.06
N TRP A 363 13.04 3.64 -5.78
CA TRP A 363 14.00 2.55 -5.72
C TRP A 363 14.60 2.33 -4.33
N ARG A 364 14.09 3.01 -3.29
CA ARG A 364 14.64 2.94 -1.94
C ARG A 364 14.48 1.58 -1.29
N PHE A 365 13.48 0.79 -1.70
CA PHE A 365 13.28 -0.58 -1.22
C PHE A 365 14.54 -1.46 -1.37
N PHE A 366 15.47 -1.14 -2.27
CA PHE A 366 16.75 -1.86 -2.35
C PHE A 366 17.56 -1.79 -1.06
N GLN A 367 17.30 -0.83 -0.16
CA GLN A 367 17.90 -0.76 1.18
C GLN A 367 17.74 -2.07 1.96
N ASP A 368 16.65 -2.80 1.76
CA ASP A 368 16.38 -4.06 2.47
C ASP A 368 17.33 -5.18 2.02
N CYS A 369 18.03 -4.97 0.89
CA CYS A 369 19.06 -5.87 0.35
C CYS A 369 20.49 -5.33 0.57
N GLU A 370 20.70 -4.32 1.42
CA GLU A 370 22.03 -3.68 1.61
C GLU A 370 23.11 -4.66 2.07
N SER A 371 22.77 -5.51 3.05
CA SER A 371 23.68 -6.52 3.60
C SER A 371 24.24 -7.46 2.53
N VAL A 372 23.46 -7.73 1.48
CA VAL A 372 23.81 -8.61 0.36
C VAL A 372 24.88 -7.96 -0.52
N VAL A 373 24.77 -6.66 -0.77
CA VAL A 373 25.72 -5.91 -1.62
C VAL A 373 27.03 -5.68 -0.89
N LEU A 374 26.98 -5.35 0.41
CA LEU A 374 28.18 -5.11 1.21
C LEU A 374 29.04 -6.38 1.36
N ASN A 375 28.42 -7.55 1.57
CA ASN A 375 29.12 -8.83 1.72
C ASN A 375 29.75 -9.37 0.42
N LYS A 376 29.32 -8.90 -0.76
CA LYS A 376 29.96 -9.26 -2.05
C LYS A 376 31.20 -8.39 -2.35
N SER A 377 31.40 -7.29 -1.61
CA SER A 377 32.47 -6.33 -1.83
C SER A 377 33.69 -6.56 -0.93
N SER A 378 33.63 -7.58 -0.07
CA SER A 378 34.66 -7.95 0.92
C SER A 378 35.47 -9.18 0.51
#